data_AF-A0A7S0J7X0-F1
#
_entry.id   AF-A0A7S0J7X0-F1
#
_cell.length_a   1.000
_cell.length_b   1.000
_cell.length_c   1.000
_cell.angle_alpha   90.00
_cell.angle_beta   90.00
_cell.angle_gamma   90.00
#
_symmetry.space_group_name_H-M   'P 1'
#
loop_
_entity.id
_entity.type
_entity.pdbx_description
1 polymer ?
#
loop_
_entity_poly.entity_id
_entity_poly.type
_entity_poly.pdbx_seq_one_letter_code
_entity_poly.pdbx_strand_id
1 'polypeptide(L)'
;MGWGGWQPFTWRASEERAFDAYTANGKPTLLPIIQIILNRGVADGSLSKWVAKVVQWDFERVVPAHLDAPLAIGPSEFGEPFEFARNGGNEVRFCDEDVALLREAERGPLAFSVGKTNLGPLTGAPCNLGNGEAQVVSRELGLAWSPK
;
A
#
# COMPACT_ATOMS: atom_id res chain seq x y z
N MET A 1 13.75 -10.89 -8.30
CA MET A 1 13.15 -12.23 -8.16
C MET A 1 12.70 -12.35 -6.70
N GLY A 2 11.47 -12.82 -6.45
CA GLY A 2 10.76 -12.66 -5.16
C GLY A 2 11.45 -13.27 -3.93
N TRP A 3 10.75 -13.26 -2.79
CA TRP A 3 11.19 -13.70 -1.46
C TRP A 3 11.90 -15.08 -1.47
N GLY A 4 13.21 -15.13 -1.74
CA GLY A 4 13.97 -16.36 -1.90
C GLY A 4 13.63 -17.19 -3.15
N GLY A 5 13.16 -16.56 -4.23
CA GLY A 5 12.71 -17.24 -5.46
C GLY A 5 11.23 -17.61 -5.48
N TRP A 6 10.51 -17.39 -4.38
CA TRP A 6 9.05 -17.54 -4.32
C TRP A 6 8.34 -16.27 -4.81
N GLN A 7 7.48 -16.42 -5.81
CA GLN A 7 6.63 -15.35 -6.34
C GLN A 7 5.17 -15.85 -6.36
N PRO A 8 4.36 -15.53 -5.35
CA PRO A 8 2.98 -16.04 -5.22
C PRO A 8 1.97 -15.32 -6.13
N PHE A 9 2.44 -14.76 -7.25
CA PHE A 9 1.60 -14.04 -8.21
C PHE A 9 2.20 -14.13 -9.61
N THR A 10 1.35 -14.08 -10.62
CA THR A 10 1.75 -13.96 -12.03
C THR A 10 1.25 -12.64 -12.58
N TRP A 11 2.02 -12.05 -13.50
CA TRP A 11 1.56 -10.93 -14.31
C TRP A 11 0.58 -11.45 -15.36
N ARG A 12 -0.52 -10.73 -15.57
CA ARG A 12 -1.42 -10.82 -16.73
C ARG A 12 -1.09 -9.67 -17.70
N ALA A 13 -1.75 -9.67 -18.85
CA ALA A 13 -1.57 -8.63 -19.87
C ALA A 13 -2.26 -7.30 -19.52
N SER A 14 -3.11 -7.28 -18.50
CA SER A 14 -3.87 -6.11 -18.07
C SER A 14 -3.08 -5.16 -17.16
N GLU A 15 -1.91 -5.59 -16.69
CA GLU A 15 -1.27 -4.97 -15.53
C GLU A 15 -0.70 -3.60 -15.87
N GLU A 16 -0.23 -3.40 -17.10
CA GLU A 16 0.15 -2.07 -17.60
C GLU A 16 -1.01 -1.07 -17.45
N ARG A 17 -2.23 -1.46 -17.84
CA ARG A 17 -3.43 -0.62 -17.68
C ARG A 17 -3.78 -0.35 -16.21
N ALA A 18 -3.51 -1.31 -15.33
CA ALA A 18 -3.71 -1.11 -13.90
C ALA A 18 -2.70 -0.09 -13.34
N PHE A 19 -1.44 -0.16 -13.77
CA PHE A 19 -0.43 0.83 -13.39
C PHE A 19 -0.75 2.23 -13.94
N ASP A 20 -1.23 2.33 -15.17
CA ASP A 20 -1.72 3.60 -15.74
C ASP A 20 -2.84 4.20 -14.88
N ALA A 21 -3.82 3.38 -14.46
CA ALA A 21 -4.88 3.82 -13.56
C ALA A 21 -4.35 4.23 -12.17
N TYR A 22 -3.35 3.53 -11.65
CA TYR A 22 -2.71 3.88 -10.39
C TYR A 22 -1.90 5.16 -10.46
N THR A 23 -1.40 5.59 -11.61
CA THR A 23 -0.72 6.90 -11.70
C THR A 23 -1.67 8.06 -11.38
N ALA A 24 -2.94 7.92 -11.78
CA ALA A 24 -3.98 8.94 -11.64
C ALA A 24 -3.51 10.34 -12.09
N ASN A 25 -2.75 10.39 -13.19
CA ASN A 25 -2.17 11.61 -13.76
C ASN A 25 -1.34 12.41 -12.73
N GLY A 26 -0.44 11.75 -12.01
CA GLY A 26 0.47 12.38 -11.07
C GLY A 26 -0.16 12.76 -9.73
N LYS A 27 -1.35 12.26 -9.40
CA LYS A 27 -1.98 12.53 -8.10
C LYS A 27 -1.13 11.92 -6.96
N PRO A 28 -0.66 12.73 -5.99
CA PRO A 28 0.12 12.23 -4.86
C PRO A 28 -0.62 11.13 -4.11
N THR A 29 0.09 10.07 -3.74
CA THR A 29 -0.53 8.93 -3.05
C THR A 29 0.48 8.12 -2.25
N LEU A 30 -0.02 7.44 -1.23
CA LEU A 30 0.67 6.31 -0.60
C LEU A 30 0.08 5.02 -1.18
N LEU A 31 0.93 4.15 -1.73
CA LEU A 31 0.48 2.82 -2.11
C LEU A 31 0.06 2.03 -0.86
N PRO A 32 -0.95 1.13 -0.96
CA PRO A 32 -1.55 0.47 0.21
C PRO A 32 -0.53 -0.20 1.16
N ILE A 33 0.44 -0.92 0.61
CA ILE A 33 1.49 -1.58 1.40
C ILE A 33 2.38 -0.58 2.16
N ILE A 34 2.63 0.60 1.58
CA ILE A 34 3.41 1.66 2.21
C ILE A 34 2.60 2.29 3.35
N GLN A 35 1.30 2.49 3.18
CA GLN A 35 0.42 3.00 4.24
C GLN A 35 0.41 2.07 5.46
N ILE A 36 0.36 0.75 5.26
CA ILE A 36 0.48 -0.23 6.38
C ILE A 36 1.81 -0.07 7.12
N ILE A 37 2.92 0.09 6.40
CA ILE A 37 4.24 0.27 7.02
C ILE A 37 4.29 1.58 7.81
N LEU A 38 3.78 2.67 7.24
CA LEU A 38 3.75 3.99 7.88
C LEU A 38 2.84 4.03 9.11
N ASN A 39 1.81 3.17 9.16
CA ASN A 39 0.92 3.08 10.32
C ASN A 39 1.65 2.70 11.62
N ARG A 40 2.83 2.06 11.53
CA ARG A 40 3.71 1.82 12.70
C ARG A 40 4.10 3.13 13.40
N GLY A 41 4.26 4.21 12.63
CA GLY A 41 4.60 5.54 13.15
C GLY A 41 3.38 6.38 13.56
N VAL A 42 2.16 5.88 13.40
CA VAL A 42 0.94 6.53 13.93
C VAL A 42 0.87 6.33 15.44
N ALA A 43 1.21 5.13 15.93
CA ALA A 43 1.14 4.77 17.34
C ALA A 43 2.03 5.64 18.25
N ASP A 44 3.21 6.04 17.78
CA ASP A 44 4.18 6.86 18.52
C ASP A 44 4.24 8.33 18.03
N GLY A 45 3.42 8.68 17.05
CA GLY A 45 3.34 10.00 16.44
C GLY A 45 4.58 10.41 15.62
N SER A 46 5.50 9.48 15.33
CA SER A 46 6.68 9.75 14.50
C SER A 46 6.31 10.14 13.07
N LEU A 47 5.24 9.54 12.50
CA LEU A 47 4.74 9.87 11.17
C LEU A 47 4.31 11.34 11.08
N SER A 48 3.43 11.77 11.98
CA SER A 48 2.90 13.15 11.97
C SER A 48 4.00 14.18 12.20
N LYS A 49 4.98 13.89 13.07
CA LYS A 49 6.15 14.77 13.28
C LYS A 49 7.00 14.92 12.03
N TRP A 50 7.21 13.83 11.30
CA TRP A 50 7.96 13.85 10.05
C TRP A 50 7.22 14.64 8.97
N VAL A 51 5.93 14.37 8.75
CA VAL A 51 5.11 15.13 7.78
C VAL A 51 5.13 16.61 8.13
N ALA A 52 4.88 16.97 9.41
CA ALA A 52 4.92 18.35 9.88
C ALA A 52 6.27 19.04 9.65
N LYS A 53 7.37 18.30 9.64
CA LYS A 53 8.69 18.83 9.34
C LYS A 53 8.90 19.08 7.85
N VAL A 54 8.46 18.14 7.00
CA VAL A 54 8.63 18.23 5.54
C VAL A 54 7.77 19.35 4.95
N VAL A 55 6.53 19.52 5.43
CA VAL A 55 5.61 20.55 4.92
C VAL A 55 6.03 21.99 5.27
N GLN A 56 7.10 22.17 6.06
CA GLN A 56 7.70 23.48 6.35
C GLN A 56 8.77 23.89 5.33
N TRP A 57 9.21 22.97 4.48
CA TRP A 57 10.24 23.25 3.48
C TRP A 57 9.62 23.98 2.29
N ASP A 58 10.38 24.86 1.67
CA ASP A 58 9.99 25.54 0.44
C ASP A 58 10.42 24.68 -0.76
N PHE A 59 9.48 23.90 -1.31
CA PHE A 59 9.69 23.09 -2.50
C PHE A 59 8.52 23.20 -3.47
N GLU A 60 8.83 23.05 -4.76
CA GLU A 60 7.85 23.07 -5.86
C GLU A 60 7.78 21.71 -6.60
N ARG A 61 8.56 20.72 -6.14
CA ARG A 61 8.68 19.42 -6.79
C ARG A 61 9.01 18.31 -5.81
N VAL A 62 8.39 17.15 -6.03
CA VAL A 62 8.71 15.88 -5.34
C VAL A 62 9.10 14.83 -6.37
N VAL A 63 10.12 14.03 -6.08
CA VAL A 63 10.57 12.91 -6.91
C VAL A 63 10.29 11.60 -6.16
N PRO A 64 9.11 10.99 -6.33
CA PRO A 64 8.82 9.71 -5.70
C PRO A 64 9.62 8.57 -6.36
N ALA A 65 9.85 7.49 -5.62
CA ALA A 65 10.54 6.31 -6.13
C ALA A 65 9.65 5.42 -7.03
N HIS A 66 8.34 5.67 -7.06
CA HIS A 66 7.35 4.84 -7.76
C HIS A 66 6.31 5.72 -8.47
N LEU A 67 5.68 5.18 -9.53
CA LEU A 67 4.68 5.84 -10.39
C LEU A 67 5.25 7.09 -11.08
N ASP A 68 4.44 8.14 -11.23
CA ASP A 68 4.83 9.37 -11.91
C ASP A 68 5.89 10.14 -11.13
N ALA A 69 6.97 10.49 -11.82
CA ALA A 69 8.02 11.35 -11.32
C ALA A 69 8.63 12.15 -12.47
N PRO A 70 8.98 13.43 -12.27
CA PRO A 70 8.74 14.23 -11.07
C PRO A 70 7.28 14.72 -10.95
N LEU A 71 6.84 15.00 -9.73
CA LEU A 71 5.55 15.64 -9.43
C LEU A 71 5.76 17.14 -9.17
N ALA A 72 5.04 18.00 -9.88
CA ALA A 72 5.03 19.45 -9.66
C ALA A 72 4.02 19.80 -8.55
N ILE A 73 4.40 19.51 -7.30
CA ILE A 73 3.57 19.69 -6.11
C ILE A 73 4.33 20.43 -5.02
N GLY A 74 3.61 21.20 -4.21
CA GLY A 74 4.16 21.91 -3.06
C GLY A 74 3.93 21.19 -1.72
N PRO A 75 4.26 21.86 -0.60
CA PRO A 75 4.14 21.32 0.74
C PRO A 75 2.70 20.95 1.14
N SER A 76 1.72 21.71 0.67
CA SER A 76 0.30 21.44 0.97
C SER A 76 -0.15 20.13 0.33
N GLU A 77 0.07 19.97 -0.97
CA GLU A 77 -0.33 18.76 -1.71
C GLU A 77 0.45 17.52 -1.26
N PHE A 78 1.71 17.69 -0.83
CA PHE A 78 2.49 16.60 -0.25
C PHE A 78 1.85 16.03 1.03
N GLY A 79 1.19 16.87 1.83
CA GLY A 79 0.56 16.46 3.08
C GLY A 79 -0.71 15.61 2.87
N GLU A 80 -1.43 15.81 1.76
CA GLU A 80 -2.75 15.20 1.53
C GLU A 80 -2.78 13.66 1.71
N PRO A 81 -1.83 12.88 1.15
CA PRO A 81 -1.85 11.43 1.31
C PRO A 81 -1.68 10.95 2.74
N PHE A 82 -1.19 11.79 3.65
CA PHE A 82 -0.94 11.45 5.06
C PHE A 82 -2.12 11.78 5.98
N GLU A 83 -3.18 12.42 5.49
CA GLU A 83 -4.34 12.81 6.30
C GLU A 83 -5.09 11.61 6.90
N PHE A 84 -4.92 10.39 6.37
CA PHE A 84 -5.44 9.15 6.97
C PHE A 84 -5.03 9.01 8.44
N ALA A 85 -3.79 9.39 8.78
CA ALA A 85 -3.26 9.33 10.14
C ALA A 85 -3.97 10.29 11.10
N ARG A 86 -4.56 11.37 10.56
CA ARG A 86 -5.32 12.36 11.34
C ARG A 86 -6.81 12.03 11.41
N ASN A 87 -7.36 11.48 10.32
CA ASN A 87 -8.76 11.07 10.24
C ASN A 87 -9.07 9.81 11.04
N GLY A 88 -8.05 9.09 11.49
CA GLY A 88 -8.20 7.92 12.35
C GLY A 88 -8.67 6.67 11.59
N GLY A 89 -8.46 6.65 10.27
CA GLY A 89 -8.89 5.57 9.39
C GLY A 89 -7.80 5.20 8.39
N ASN A 90 -7.94 4.01 7.82
CA ASN A 90 -7.01 3.43 6.85
C ASN A 90 -7.64 3.39 5.45
N GLU A 91 -8.40 4.42 5.12
CA GLU A 91 -8.96 4.57 3.80
C GLU A 91 -7.82 4.81 2.80
N VAL A 92 -7.87 4.07 1.70
CA VAL A 92 -7.02 4.29 0.54
C VAL A 92 -7.87 4.79 -0.62
N ARG A 93 -7.25 5.50 -1.56
CA ARG A 93 -7.94 5.94 -2.78
C ARG A 93 -8.18 4.81 -3.79
N PHE A 94 -7.62 3.63 -3.54
CA PHE A 94 -7.71 2.46 -4.41
C PHE A 94 -9.00 1.68 -4.13
N CYS A 95 -9.27 0.69 -4.96
CA CYS A 95 -10.47 -0.12 -4.82
C CYS A 95 -10.39 -0.99 -3.57
N ASP A 96 -11.53 -1.29 -2.93
CA ASP A 96 -11.57 -2.18 -1.77
C ASP A 96 -11.06 -3.59 -2.12
N GLU A 97 -11.29 -3.99 -3.37
CA GLU A 97 -10.80 -5.22 -3.97
C GLU A 97 -9.26 -5.26 -4.06
N ASP A 98 -8.60 -4.12 -4.32
CA ASP A 98 -7.13 -4.04 -4.42
C ASP A 98 -6.43 -4.27 -3.08
N VAL A 99 -7.10 -3.92 -1.98
CA VAL A 99 -6.57 -4.10 -0.61
C VAL A 99 -7.07 -5.38 0.06
N ALA A 100 -7.93 -6.16 -0.60
CA ALA A 100 -8.43 -7.43 -0.07
C ALA A 100 -7.29 -8.41 0.24
N LEU A 101 -6.31 -8.53 -0.65
CA LEU A 101 -5.14 -9.39 -0.45
C LEU A 101 -4.34 -8.98 0.80
N LEU A 102 -4.16 -7.68 1.03
CA LEU A 102 -3.42 -7.18 2.18
C LEU A 102 -4.15 -7.47 3.48
N ARG A 103 -5.48 -7.26 3.51
CA ARG A 103 -6.32 -7.62 4.66
C ARG A 103 -6.29 -9.12 4.97
N GLU A 104 -6.22 -9.96 3.95
CA GLU A 104 -6.10 -11.41 4.16
C GLU A 104 -4.70 -11.80 4.64
N ALA A 105 -3.67 -11.16 4.09
CA ALA A 105 -2.29 -11.39 4.52
C ALA A 105 -2.05 -11.00 6.00
N GLU A 106 -2.78 -10.03 6.55
CA GLU A 106 -2.79 -9.70 8.00
C GLU A 106 -3.30 -10.84 8.89
N ARG A 107 -4.07 -11.80 8.34
CA ARG A 107 -4.63 -12.94 9.08
C ARG A 107 -3.81 -14.22 8.92
N GLY A 108 -3.00 -14.28 7.87
CA GLY A 108 -2.27 -15.47 7.44
C GLY A 108 -0.79 -15.50 7.87
N PRO A 109 0.00 -16.42 7.29
CA PRO A 109 1.43 -16.55 7.59
C PRO A 109 2.27 -15.34 7.17
N LEU A 110 1.71 -14.39 6.41
CA LEU A 110 2.37 -13.14 6.03
C LEU A 110 2.13 -12.00 7.03
N ALA A 111 1.37 -12.22 8.12
CA ALA A 111 1.06 -11.20 9.11
C ALA A 111 2.29 -10.58 9.79
N PHE A 112 3.45 -11.25 9.76
CA PHE A 112 4.71 -10.68 10.24
C PHE A 112 5.19 -9.51 9.35
N SER A 113 4.84 -9.53 8.06
CA SER A 113 5.20 -8.51 7.07
C SER A 113 4.15 -7.40 6.99
N VAL A 114 2.87 -7.77 7.12
CA VAL A 114 1.70 -6.88 7.20
C VAL A 114 1.05 -7.05 8.57
N GLY A 115 1.47 -6.23 9.53
CA GLY A 115 0.98 -6.29 10.91
C GLY A 115 -0.37 -5.59 11.06
N LYS A 116 -1.13 -5.95 12.11
CA LYS A 116 -2.35 -5.23 12.48
C LYS A 116 -2.03 -3.78 12.78
N THR A 117 -2.83 -2.88 12.24
CA THR A 117 -2.69 -1.45 12.49
C THR A 117 -3.63 -0.97 13.59
N ASN A 118 -3.30 0.16 14.22
CA ASN A 118 -4.17 0.78 15.23
C ASN A 118 -5.38 1.50 14.62
N LEU A 119 -5.37 1.75 13.31
CA LEU A 119 -6.44 2.45 12.58
C LEU A 119 -7.42 1.47 11.92
N GLY A 120 -7.32 0.17 12.23
CA GLY A 120 -8.12 -0.88 11.59
C GLY A 120 -7.54 -1.38 10.26
N PRO A 121 -8.25 -2.25 9.54
CA PRO A 121 -7.79 -2.76 8.24
C PRO A 121 -7.83 -1.66 7.16
N LEU A 122 -7.03 -1.83 6.10
CA LEU A 122 -7.16 -0.99 4.90
C LEU A 122 -8.55 -1.13 4.27
N THR A 123 -9.14 -0.01 3.85
CA THR A 123 -10.43 0.02 3.16
C THR A 123 -10.35 0.88 1.90
N GLY A 124 -11.06 0.48 0.86
CA GLY A 124 -11.22 1.26 -0.36
C GLY A 124 -12.69 1.49 -0.71
N ALA A 125 -12.95 2.22 -1.78
CA ALA A 125 -14.29 2.27 -2.37
C ALA A 125 -14.53 1.01 -3.22
N PRO A 126 -15.75 0.44 -3.27
CA PRO A 126 -16.04 -0.68 -4.15
C PRO A 126 -15.94 -0.22 -5.61
N CYS A 127 -15.13 -0.90 -6.41
CA CYS A 127 -14.94 -0.57 -7.82
C CYS A 127 -15.61 -1.55 -8.77
N ASN A 128 -16.10 -2.68 -8.26
CA ASN A 128 -16.68 -3.77 -9.07
C ASN A 128 -15.70 -4.27 -10.13
N LEU A 129 -14.44 -4.50 -9.76
CA LEU A 129 -13.38 -5.00 -10.66
C LEU A 129 -13.65 -6.42 -11.20
N GLY A 130 -14.76 -7.04 -10.79
CA GLY A 130 -15.12 -8.43 -11.08
C GLY A 130 -14.40 -9.40 -10.16
N ASN A 131 -14.89 -10.65 -10.10
CA ASN A 131 -14.34 -11.73 -9.28
C ASN A 131 -12.97 -12.24 -9.78
N GLY A 132 -12.08 -11.35 -10.19
CA GLY A 132 -10.66 -11.67 -10.23
C GLY A 132 -10.17 -11.76 -8.79
N GLU A 133 -10.59 -12.79 -8.05
CA GLU A 133 -9.99 -13.11 -6.76
C GLU A 133 -8.48 -12.99 -6.93
N ALA A 134 -7.85 -12.21 -6.06
CA ALA A 134 -6.41 -12.25 -5.92
C ALA A 134 -6.07 -13.68 -5.47
N GLN A 135 -5.82 -14.57 -6.43
CA GLN A 135 -5.47 -15.94 -6.13
C GLN A 135 -4.05 -15.91 -5.62
N VAL A 136 -3.90 -15.95 -4.30
CA VAL A 136 -2.66 -16.38 -3.67
C VAL A 136 -2.47 -17.82 -4.11
N VAL A 137 -1.67 -18.03 -5.15
CA VAL A 137 -1.34 -19.37 -5.60
C VAL A 137 -0.39 -19.95 -4.55
N SER A 138 -0.95 -20.61 -3.53
CA SER A 138 -0.16 -21.48 -2.69
C SER A 138 0.26 -22.64 -3.59
N ARG A 139 1.47 -22.59 -4.14
CA ARG A 139 2.15 -23.85 -4.41
C ARG A 139 2.21 -24.54 -3.06
N GLU A 140 1.60 -25.71 -2.93
CA GLU A 140 2.09 -26.71 -1.99
C GLU A 140 3.58 -26.85 -2.33
N LEU A 141 4.43 -26.15 -1.58
CA LEU A 141 5.82 -26.50 -1.50
C LEU A 141 5.76 -27.92 -0.95
N GLY A 142 6.09 -28.92 -1.78
CA GLY A 142 6.17 -30.33 -1.40
C GLY A 142 7.27 -30.61 -0.36
N LEU A 143 7.45 -29.70 0.58
CA LEU A 143 8.24 -29.81 1.78
C LEU A 143 7.27 -30.24 2.87
N ALA A 144 7.10 -31.56 2.97
CA ALA A 144 6.51 -32.19 4.13
C ALA A 144 7.22 -31.68 5.39
N TRP A 145 6.52 -30.88 6.18
CA TRP A 145 6.98 -30.51 7.51
C TRP A 145 6.69 -31.69 8.44
N SER A 146 7.71 -32.50 8.74
CA SER A 146 7.63 -33.47 9.83
C SER A 146 8.06 -32.80 11.13
N PRO A 147 7.18 -32.67 12.13
CA PRO A 147 7.60 -32.25 13.46
C PRO A 147 8.52 -33.33 14.05
N LYS A 148 9.64 -32.88 14.63
CA LYS A 148 10.36 -33.64 15.66
C LYS A 148 9.92 -33.13 17.02
#